data_AF-A0AAX3Y6C3-F1
#
_entry.id   AF-A0AAX3Y6C3-F1
#
_cell.length_a   1.000
_cell.length_b   1.000
_cell.length_c   1.000
_cell.angle_alpha   90.00
_cell.angle_beta   90.00
_cell.angle_gamma   90.00
#
_symmetry.space_group_name_H-M   'P 1'
#
loop_
_entity.id
_entity.type
_entity.pdbx_description
1 polymer ?
#
loop_
_entity_poly.entity_id
_entity_poly.type
_entity_poly.pdbx_seq_one_letter_code
_entity_poly.pdbx_strand_id
1 'polypeptide(L)'
;MANPHRPTTDQVLELIKAETGNELSASTFRGYVSRGQAPAPVEWIGRTPLFKRSEIAEWARNRPGQGARTDLRTSRRRRAD
;
A
#
# COMPACT_ATOMS: atom_id res chain seq x y z
N MET A 1 -11.04 -1.48 22.03
CA MET A 1 -11.03 -0.44 20.98
C MET A 1 -9.69 -0.52 20.27
N ALA A 2 -9.67 -0.91 18.99
CA ALA A 2 -8.44 -0.94 18.20
C ALA A 2 -7.92 0.51 18.04
N ASN A 3 -6.62 0.71 18.24
CA ASN A 3 -6.01 2.03 18.18
C ASN A 3 -6.17 2.62 16.75
N PRO A 4 -6.87 3.75 16.57
CA PRO A 4 -7.18 4.31 15.25
C PRO A 4 -5.94 4.75 14.46
N HIS A 5 -4.77 4.79 15.09
CA HIS A 5 -3.49 5.10 14.46
C HIS A 5 -2.75 3.86 13.96
N ARG A 6 -3.11 2.66 14.44
CA ARG A 6 -2.42 1.40 14.17
C ARG A 6 -3.38 0.32 13.65
N PRO A 7 -3.84 0.41 12.39
CA PRO A 7 -4.67 -0.60 11.78
C PRO A 7 -3.95 -1.95 11.61
N THR A 8 -4.70 -3.04 11.77
CA THR A 8 -4.30 -4.40 11.37
C THR A 8 -4.36 -4.56 9.86
N THR A 9 -3.88 -5.68 9.29
CA THR A 9 -4.01 -5.94 7.85
C THR A 9 -5.44 -5.79 7.35
N ASP A 10 -6.44 -6.29 8.07
CA ASP A 10 -7.84 -6.21 7.67
C ASP A 10 -8.33 -4.75 7.58
N GLN A 11 -8.08 -3.97 8.64
CA GLN A 11 -8.39 -2.54 8.69
C GLN A 11 -7.63 -1.72 7.62
N VAL A 12 -6.42 -2.15 7.26
CA VAL A 12 -5.66 -1.56 6.15
C VAL A 12 -6.39 -1.77 4.82
N LEU A 13 -6.96 -2.95 4.57
CA LEU A 13 -7.71 -3.20 3.34
C LEU A 13 -8.98 -2.35 3.26
N GLU A 14 -9.70 -2.22 4.37
CA GLU A 14 -10.85 -1.32 4.46
C GLU A 14 -10.46 0.14 4.19
N LEU A 15 -9.35 0.59 4.76
CA LEU A 15 -8.81 1.93 4.52
C LEU A 15 -8.43 2.14 3.06
N ILE A 16 -7.76 1.17 2.43
CA ILE A 16 -7.39 1.23 1.01
C ILE A 16 -8.63 1.28 0.13
N LYS A 17 -9.66 0.47 0.44
CA LYS A 17 -10.94 0.47 -0.27
C LYS A 17 -11.63 1.83 -0.14
N ALA A 18 -11.64 2.41 1.06
CA ALA A 18 -12.23 3.73 1.30
C ALA A 18 -11.48 4.86 0.58
N GLU A 19 -10.14 4.83 0.55
CA GLU A 19 -9.31 5.88 -0.07
C GLU A 19 -9.27 5.79 -1.60
N THR A 20 -9.25 4.57 -2.17
CA THR A 20 -9.03 4.35 -3.61
C THR A 20 -10.24 3.86 -4.38
N GLY A 21 -11.32 3.47 -3.68
CA GLY A 21 -12.48 2.80 -4.26
C GLY A 21 -12.22 1.37 -4.75
N ASN A 22 -10.99 0.87 -4.63
CA ASN A 22 -10.59 -0.45 -5.14
C ASN A 22 -10.36 -1.45 -4.00
N GLU A 23 -10.92 -2.65 -4.16
CA GLU A 23 -10.67 -3.75 -3.24
C GLU A 23 -9.30 -4.39 -3.48
N LEU A 24 -8.57 -4.62 -2.38
CA LEU A 24 -7.29 -5.30 -2.39
C LEU A 24 -7.37 -6.57 -1.55
N SER A 25 -6.84 -7.68 -2.07
CA SER A 25 -6.72 -8.90 -1.27
C SER A 25 -5.59 -8.78 -0.24
N ALA A 26 -5.80 -9.37 0.95
CA ALA A 26 -4.78 -9.49 2.00
C ALA A 26 -3.47 -10.09 1.50
N SER A 27 -3.56 -11.11 0.62
CA SER A 27 -2.38 -11.76 0.04
C SER A 27 -1.60 -10.82 -0.88
N THR A 28 -2.29 -9.99 -1.67
CA THR A 28 -1.66 -8.98 -2.52
C THR A 28 -0.98 -7.90 -1.68
N PHE A 29 -1.66 -7.42 -0.63
CA PHE A 29 -1.07 -6.46 0.30
C PHE A 29 0.19 -7.02 0.97
N ARG A 30 0.14 -8.25 1.49
CA ARG A 30 1.32 -8.94 2.03
C ARG A 30 2.43 -9.08 1.00
N GLY A 31 2.09 -9.35 -0.26
CA GLY A 31 3.04 -9.36 -1.37
C GLY A 31 3.76 -8.02 -1.57
N TYR A 32 3.04 -6.90 -1.48
CA TYR A 32 3.68 -5.57 -1.51
C TYR A 32 4.58 -5.33 -0.31
N VAL A 33 4.14 -5.70 0.90
CA VAL A 33 4.94 -5.55 2.13
C VAL A 33 6.23 -6.35 2.03
N SER A 34 6.16 -7.64 1.65
CA SER A 34 7.34 -8.49 1.48
C SER A 34 8.30 -8.01 0.39
N ARG A 35 7.80 -7.28 -0.62
CA ARG A 35 8.62 -6.67 -1.68
C ARG A 35 9.14 -5.26 -1.33
N GLY A 36 8.81 -4.73 -0.15
CA GLY A 36 9.15 -3.35 0.23
C GLY A 36 8.42 -2.27 -0.59
N GLN A 37 7.33 -2.63 -1.25
CA GLN A 37 6.53 -1.74 -2.10
C GLN A 37 5.34 -1.10 -1.36
N ALA A 38 5.01 -1.62 -0.18
CA ALA A 38 4.02 -1.06 0.75
C ALA A 38 4.69 -0.76 2.10
N PRO A 39 4.07 0.07 2.95
CA PRO A 39 4.59 0.40 4.27
C PRO A 39 4.85 -0.86 5.10
N ALA A 40 6.01 -0.88 5.76
CA ALA A 40 6.38 -1.95 6.67
C ALA A 40 5.51 -1.91 7.95
N PRO A 41 5.28 -3.06 8.60
CA PRO A 41 4.63 -3.07 9.89
C PRO A 41 5.50 -2.36 10.94
N VAL A 42 4.89 -1.44 11.67
CA VAL A 42 5.56 -0.66 12.72
C VAL A 42 5.53 -1.35 14.08
N GLU A 43 4.56 -2.25 14.29
CA GLU A 43 4.39 -2.97 15.54
C GLU A 43 3.72 -4.32 15.28
N TRP A 44 3.81 -5.22 16.25
CA TRP A 44 3.21 -6.54 16.20
C TRP A 44 2.42 -6.80 17.47
N ILE A 45 1.15 -7.17 17.35
CA ILE A 45 0.37 -7.74 18.46
C ILE A 45 0.30 -9.25 18.23
N GLY A 46 1.14 -10.00 18.95
CA GLY A 46 1.30 -11.43 18.73
C GLY A 46 1.78 -11.73 17.31
N ARG A 47 0.94 -12.39 16.50
CA ARG A 47 1.22 -12.68 15.08
C ARG A 47 0.59 -11.66 14.12
N THR A 48 -0.09 -10.64 14.64
CA THR A 48 -0.80 -9.65 13.84
C THR A 48 0.08 -8.42 13.63
N PRO A 49 0.51 -8.13 12.39
CA PRO A 49 1.24 -6.90 12.10
C PRO A 49 0.31 -5.69 12.15
N LEU A 50 0.82 -4.60 12.72
CA LEU A 50 0.18 -3.30 12.77
C LEU A 50 0.93 -2.32 11.88
N PHE A 51 0.16 -1.51 11.16
CA PHE A 51 0.68 -0.54 10.21
C PHE A 51 0.40 0.87 10.68
N LYS A 52 1.19 1.84 10.23
CA LYS A 52 0.92 3.24 10.50
C LYS A 52 -0.18 3.72 9.55
N ARG A 53 -1.32 4.15 10.10
CA ARG A 53 -2.48 4.56 9.29
C ARG A 53 -2.15 5.62 8.24
N SER A 54 -1.39 6.66 8.62
CA SER A 54 -1.03 7.75 7.70
C SER A 54 -0.23 7.24 6.50
N GLU A 55 0.75 6.37 6.72
CA GLU A 55 1.57 5.84 5.62
C GLU A 55 0.77 4.95 4.69
N ILE A 56 -0.19 4.18 5.23
CA ILE A 56 -1.09 3.38 4.39
C ILE A 56 -2.00 4.27 3.55
N ALA A 57 -2.55 5.34 4.14
CA ALA A 57 -3.39 6.30 3.41
C ALA A 57 -2.60 7.01 2.30
N GLU A 58 -1.39 7.49 2.61
CA GLU A 58 -0.49 8.11 1.63
C GLU A 58 -0.08 7.14 0.53
N TRP A 59 0.25 5.89 0.90
CA TRP A 59 0.54 4.83 -0.06
C TRP A 59 -0.67 4.51 -0.93
N ALA A 60 -1.86 4.42 -0.36
CA ALA A 60 -3.09 4.11 -1.10
C ALA A 60 -3.37 5.16 -2.18
N ARG A 61 -3.22 6.45 -1.86
CA ARG A 61 -3.40 7.56 -2.81
C ARG A 61 -2.36 7.58 -3.93
N ASN A 62 -1.12 7.21 -3.63
CA ASN A 62 -0.02 7.20 -4.60
C ASN A 62 0.24 5.81 -5.21
N ARG A 63 -0.61 4.84 -4.89
CA ARG A 63 -0.36 3.45 -5.24
C ARG A 63 -0.35 3.31 -6.75
N PRO A 64 0.66 2.63 -7.33
CA PRO A 64 0.58 2.24 -8.72
C PRO A 64 -0.63 1.29 -8.87
N GLY A 65 -1.69 1.80 -9.49
CA GLY A 65 -2.94 1.06 -9.71
C GLY A 65 -2.71 -0.27 -10.44
N GLN A 66 -3.73 -1.11 -10.47
CA GLN A 66 -3.69 -2.39 -11.18
C GLN A 66 -3.38 -2.14 -12.67
N GLY A 67 -2.16 -2.46 -13.12
CA GLY A 67 -1.69 -2.19 -14.49
C GLY A 67 -0.79 -0.94 -14.65
N ALA A 68 -0.56 -0.16 -13.59
CA ALA A 68 0.48 0.86 -13.58
C ALA A 68 1.84 0.17 -13.48
N ARG A 69 2.39 -0.20 -14.65
CA ARG A 69 3.78 -0.61 -14.82
C ARG A 69 4.70 0.50 -14.30
N THR A 70 5.08 0.44 -13.02
CA THR A 70 6.18 1.26 -12.49
C THR A 70 7.53 0.84 -13.05
N ASP A 71 7.61 -0.29 -13.77
CA ASP A 71 8.79 -0.68 -14.56
C ASP A 71 8.98 0.17 -15.82
N LEU A 72 7.95 0.88 -16.29
CA LEU A 72 8.11 1.91 -17.30
C LEU A 72 8.77 3.12 -16.64
N ARG A 73 10.09 3.03 -16.40
CA ARG A 73 10.94 4.21 -16.45
C ARG A 73 10.55 4.94 -17.72
N THR A 74 9.91 6.09 -17.57
CA THR A 74 9.67 6.99 -18.68
C THR A 74 11.03 7.37 -19.23
N SER A 75 11.49 6.67 -20.26
CA SER A 75 12.49 7.20 -21.18
C SER A 75 11.80 8.28 -22.03
N ARG A 76 11.36 9.35 -21.36
CA ARG A 76 11.22 10.63 -22.04
C ARG A 76 12.64 11.09 -22.39
N ARG A 77 13.06 10.71 -23.59
CA ARG A 77 13.55 11.66 -24.60
C ARG A 77 13.40 11.00 -25.96
N ARG A 78 12.31 11.34 -26.64
CA ARG A 78 12.18 11.17 -28.08
C ARG A 78 12.76 12.44 -28.73
N ARG A 79 13.90 12.27 -29.43
CA ARG A 79 14.47 12.95 -30.62
C ARG A 79 14.48 14.48 -30.83
N ALA A 80 15.46 14.88 -31.65
CA ALA A 80 15.72 16.12 -32.40
C ALA A 80 16.43 17.21 -31.57
N ASP A 81 17.58 17.75 -31.94
CA ASP A 81 18.24 18.05 -33.22
C ASP A 81 19.68 17.52 -33.26
#